data_AF-A0A7V8A9L2-F1
#
_entry.id   AF-A0A7V8A9L2-F1
#
_cell.length_a   1.000
_cell.length_b   1.000
_cell.length_c   1.000
_cell.angle_alpha   90.00
_cell.angle_beta   90.00
_cell.angle_gamma   90.00
#
_symmetry.space_group_name_H-M   'P 1'
#
loop_
_entity.id
_entity.type
_entity.pdbx_description
1 polymer ?
#
loop_
_entity_poly.entity_id
_entity_poly.type
_entity_poly.pdbx_seq_one_letter_code
_entity_poly.pdbx_strand_id
1 'polypeptide(L)'
;SILAAGTHEGMAATSVLEPIVLLYRLSAEEKYLDFAKYIVASWSEPDGPNIVSTLLSEKKVNKTSNGKAYEMLSNLVGLSDLARVTGDGQMIEACLNAWQDIVDNQLHITGSTSRWEHFQKDGDFRCDVLAHIGETCVTTTWIQFNQSLLQLTGEARFGDELERSFYNHLAAAQHPDGDDWCYYTALEGRKKYDRGITCCHSSGPRGMALAPLSAILLGKHGDEPAIIINSFESLSAEFEIAGNKVKITQDSEFPRNGKARISVTASAPTQFALKIRAPNWALPFNAPHSSHHDGWQIVNADLWNDGAGFAYEFNLAGRIIEGTGTNGGREAVGFGPFVLAADQRRNAVWGKQYKYALAGNSRLNSRRASGALEFSAPIVNIPAMASSPQRAVFKTFADAGADRGDFRVWLRARGRTSQGPFESVLIGGQATWSRQGNSTGTIIDDDYETWASTNVASLAEEDWFAVELPAPKSALTFVFNQGRTYDNGGWFDTSSGKPIVEIKRTRQSQWEAIGTIANYDYRLDLPQAVTFVAVRVRGKPSSGNNPRQNYVTCAQFSAFDWLES
;
A
#
# COMPACT_ATOMS: atom_id res chain seq x y z
N SER A 1 -6.54 -32.68 15.95
CA SER A 1 -6.77 -31.23 15.82
C SER A 1 -6.90 -30.86 14.36
N ILE A 2 -7.72 -29.84 14.03
CA ILE A 2 -7.77 -29.25 12.69
C ILE A 2 -6.48 -28.50 12.35
N LEU A 3 -5.77 -27.99 13.36
CA LEU A 3 -4.52 -27.23 13.16
C LEU A 3 -3.46 -28.03 12.41
N ALA A 4 -3.39 -29.34 12.65
CA ALA A 4 -2.43 -30.24 11.99
C ALA A 4 -2.68 -30.42 10.48
N ALA A 5 -3.82 -29.94 9.95
CA ALA A 5 -4.18 -30.05 8.54
C ALA A 5 -3.71 -28.84 7.70
N GLY A 6 -3.03 -27.85 8.30
CA GLY A 6 -2.64 -26.61 7.61
C GLY A 6 -1.27 -26.09 8.04
N THR A 7 -0.74 -25.17 7.24
CA THR A 7 0.47 -24.39 7.55
C THR A 7 0.14 -23.18 8.43
N HIS A 8 1.17 -22.41 8.80
CA HIS A 8 1.04 -21.17 9.57
C HIS A 8 0.33 -21.39 10.91
N GLU A 9 0.86 -22.34 11.69
CA GLU A 9 0.31 -22.70 13.00
C GLU A 9 -1.16 -23.16 12.94
N GLY A 10 -1.58 -23.70 11.78
CA GLY A 10 -2.94 -24.16 11.54
C GLY A 10 -3.89 -23.10 11.00
N MET A 11 -3.48 -21.82 10.90
CA MET A 11 -4.34 -20.74 10.38
C MET A 11 -4.86 -21.05 8.97
N ALA A 12 -4.05 -21.67 8.10
CA ALA A 12 -4.46 -22.01 6.75
C ALA A 12 -5.65 -22.99 6.73
N ALA A 13 -5.69 -23.95 7.66
CA ALA A 13 -6.80 -24.90 7.77
C ALA A 13 -8.04 -24.27 8.40
N THR A 14 -7.86 -23.33 9.35
CA THR A 14 -8.97 -22.68 10.05
C THR A 14 -9.61 -21.52 9.29
N SER A 15 -9.00 -21.07 8.18
CA SER A 15 -9.56 -20.09 7.23
C SER A 15 -10.94 -20.48 6.66
N VAL A 16 -11.35 -21.75 6.80
CA VAL A 16 -12.71 -22.21 6.45
C VAL A 16 -13.80 -21.72 7.41
N LEU A 17 -13.47 -20.98 8.46
CA LEU A 17 -14.43 -20.50 9.46
C LEU A 17 -15.58 -19.69 8.84
N GLU A 18 -15.30 -18.71 7.97
CA GLU A 18 -16.33 -17.88 7.31
C GLU A 18 -17.35 -18.74 6.54
N PRO A 19 -16.96 -19.62 5.59
CA PRO A 19 -17.93 -20.42 4.85
C PRO A 19 -18.71 -21.40 5.75
N ILE A 20 -18.13 -21.90 6.84
CA ILE A 20 -18.86 -22.74 7.81
C ILE A 20 -19.94 -21.93 8.55
N VAL A 21 -19.63 -20.69 8.97
CA VAL A 21 -20.63 -19.80 9.57
C VAL A 21 -21.72 -19.44 8.56
N LEU A 22 -21.37 -19.23 7.29
CA LEU A 22 -22.34 -18.99 6.23
C LEU A 22 -23.28 -20.21 6.03
N LEU A 23 -22.73 -21.43 6.03
CA LEU A 23 -23.55 -22.66 5.98
C LEU A 23 -24.55 -22.73 7.13
N TYR A 24 -24.13 -22.41 8.36
CA TYR A 24 -25.05 -22.32 9.49
C TYR A 24 -26.15 -21.28 9.26
N ARG A 25 -25.80 -20.06 8.83
CA ARG A 25 -26.77 -18.97 8.61
C ARG A 25 -27.82 -19.29 7.54
N LEU A 26 -27.46 -20.09 6.54
CA LEU A 26 -28.36 -20.47 5.44
C LEU A 26 -29.18 -21.72 5.74
N SER A 27 -28.65 -22.66 6.52
CA SER A 27 -29.29 -23.97 6.76
C SER A 27 -29.95 -24.10 8.14
N ALA A 28 -29.53 -23.28 9.11
CA ALA A 28 -29.82 -23.43 10.53
C ALA A 28 -29.42 -24.79 11.13
N GLU A 29 -28.52 -25.55 10.47
CA GLU A 29 -28.03 -26.83 11.01
C GLU A 29 -26.92 -26.60 12.05
N GLU A 30 -27.23 -26.91 13.32
CA GLU A 30 -26.34 -26.70 14.49
C GLU A 30 -24.94 -27.30 14.33
N LYS A 31 -24.80 -28.42 13.61
CA LYS A 31 -23.50 -29.07 13.37
C LYS A 31 -22.45 -28.11 12.77
N TYR A 32 -22.88 -27.12 11.97
CA TYR A 32 -21.97 -26.14 11.40
C TYR A 32 -21.57 -25.08 12.43
N LEU A 33 -22.49 -24.65 13.31
CA LEU A 33 -22.16 -23.74 14.40
C LEU A 33 -21.22 -24.42 15.41
N ASP A 34 -21.46 -25.68 15.74
CA ASP A 34 -20.59 -26.48 16.61
C ASP A 34 -19.19 -26.61 16.01
N PHE A 35 -19.10 -26.86 14.70
CA PHE A 35 -17.81 -26.92 14.01
C PHE A 35 -17.10 -25.56 13.98
N ALA A 36 -17.81 -24.45 13.77
CA ALA A 36 -17.23 -23.11 13.84
C ALA A 36 -16.67 -22.79 15.25
N LYS A 37 -17.42 -23.15 16.31
CA LYS A 37 -16.94 -23.02 17.70
C LYS A 37 -15.73 -23.90 17.97
N TYR A 38 -15.71 -25.13 17.45
CA TYR A 38 -14.55 -26.01 17.54
C TYR A 38 -13.32 -25.40 16.85
N ILE A 39 -13.46 -24.80 15.66
CA ILE A 39 -12.35 -24.12 14.98
C ILE A 39 -11.73 -23.05 15.88
N VAL A 40 -12.55 -22.14 16.43
CA VAL A 40 -12.03 -21.06 17.30
C VAL A 40 -11.44 -21.61 18.60
N ALA A 41 -12.07 -22.63 19.21
CA ALA A 41 -11.54 -23.27 20.41
C ALA A 41 -10.18 -23.95 20.14
N SER A 42 -10.00 -24.55 18.96
CA SER A 42 -8.76 -25.21 18.58
C SER A 42 -7.58 -24.24 18.53
N TRP A 43 -7.81 -22.93 18.33
CA TRP A 43 -6.72 -21.95 18.26
C TRP A 43 -5.88 -21.84 19.54
N SER A 44 -6.41 -22.29 20.68
CA SER A 44 -5.74 -22.27 21.99
C SER A 44 -5.06 -23.60 22.34
N GLU A 45 -5.07 -24.58 21.44
CA GLU A 45 -4.30 -25.81 21.61
C GLU A 45 -2.77 -25.52 21.62
N PRO A 46 -1.93 -26.41 22.18
CA PRO A 46 -0.49 -26.26 22.12
C PRO A 46 0.00 -26.02 20.67
N ASP A 47 0.90 -25.06 20.50
CA ASP A 47 1.42 -24.61 19.20
C ASP A 47 0.36 -24.05 18.22
N GLY A 48 -0.84 -23.76 18.71
CA GLY A 48 -1.89 -23.08 17.95
C GLY A 48 -1.64 -21.58 17.77
N PRO A 49 -2.40 -20.92 16.89
CA PRO A 49 -2.16 -19.54 16.50
C PRO A 49 -2.57 -18.52 17.57
N ASN A 50 -3.29 -18.94 18.62
CA ASN A 50 -3.65 -18.10 19.78
C ASN A 50 -4.26 -16.74 19.40
N ILE A 51 -5.06 -16.69 18.32
CA ILE A 51 -5.52 -15.45 17.67
C ILE A 51 -6.28 -14.54 18.66
N VAL A 52 -7.36 -15.06 19.27
CA VAL A 52 -8.23 -14.27 20.16
C VAL A 52 -7.47 -13.80 21.38
N SER A 53 -6.79 -14.72 22.10
CA SER A 53 -6.07 -14.37 23.33
C SER A 53 -4.99 -13.33 23.10
N THR A 54 -4.22 -13.46 22.01
CA THR A 54 -3.11 -12.52 21.70
C THR A 54 -3.64 -11.15 21.29
N LEU A 55 -4.72 -11.09 20.50
CA LEU A 55 -5.33 -9.82 20.11
C LEU A 55 -6.05 -9.11 21.26
N LEU A 56 -6.47 -9.84 22.30
CA LEU A 56 -6.98 -9.24 23.54
C LEU A 56 -5.85 -8.71 24.43
N SER A 57 -4.74 -9.45 24.56
CA SER A 57 -3.64 -9.09 25.47
C SER A 57 -2.63 -8.12 24.86
N GLU A 58 -2.08 -8.44 23.68
CA GLU A 58 -1.03 -7.68 23.02
C GLU A 58 -1.60 -6.61 22.08
N LYS A 59 -2.80 -6.84 21.52
CA LYS A 59 -3.45 -5.96 20.53
C LYS A 59 -2.57 -5.69 19.30
N LYS A 60 -1.78 -6.69 18.89
CA LYS A 60 -0.77 -6.57 17.83
C LYS A 60 -0.85 -7.73 16.85
N VAL A 61 -1.10 -7.43 15.57
CA VAL A 61 -1.19 -8.46 14.52
C VAL A 61 0.19 -9.04 14.20
N ASN A 62 1.25 -8.24 14.26
CA ASN A 62 2.62 -8.72 14.03
C ASN A 62 3.19 -9.59 15.17
N LYS A 63 2.49 -9.68 16.31
CA LYS A 63 2.79 -10.61 17.41
C LYS A 63 1.80 -11.78 17.51
N THR A 64 0.78 -11.80 16.66
CA THR A 64 -0.26 -12.83 16.68
C THR A 64 0.13 -13.94 15.72
N SER A 65 0.24 -15.16 16.24
CA SER A 65 0.75 -16.32 15.50
C SER A 65 2.10 -15.99 14.84
N ASN A 66 2.32 -16.46 13.61
CA ASN A 66 3.52 -16.19 12.84
C ASN A 66 3.43 -14.91 11.97
N GLY A 67 2.39 -14.09 12.13
CA GLY A 67 2.25 -12.81 11.42
C GLY A 67 1.84 -12.91 9.95
N LYS A 68 1.49 -14.10 9.42
CA LYS A 68 1.06 -14.28 8.04
C LYS A 68 -0.29 -13.59 7.79
N ALA A 69 -0.28 -12.55 6.94
CA ALA A 69 -1.33 -11.56 6.88
C ALA A 69 -2.64 -12.06 6.24
N TYR A 70 -2.56 -12.78 5.12
CA TYR A 70 -3.76 -13.31 4.45
C TYR A 70 -4.49 -14.30 5.35
N GLU A 71 -3.78 -15.28 5.88
CA GLU A 71 -4.31 -16.32 6.77
C GLU A 71 -4.93 -15.70 8.02
N MET A 72 -4.26 -14.74 8.67
CA MET A 72 -4.81 -14.06 9.84
C MET A 72 -6.08 -13.28 9.50
N LEU A 73 -6.07 -12.48 8.43
CA LEU A 73 -7.25 -11.74 7.97
C LEU A 73 -8.41 -12.69 7.62
N SER A 74 -8.14 -13.83 6.98
CA SER A 74 -9.18 -14.81 6.63
C SER A 74 -9.82 -15.42 7.87
N ASN A 75 -9.03 -15.71 8.91
CA ASN A 75 -9.54 -16.17 10.19
C ASN A 75 -10.35 -15.08 10.90
N LEU A 76 -9.92 -13.80 10.83
CA LEU A 76 -10.64 -12.67 11.40
C LEU A 76 -11.98 -12.39 10.71
N VAL A 77 -12.07 -12.56 9.39
CA VAL A 77 -13.35 -12.52 8.65
C VAL A 77 -14.31 -13.59 9.17
N GLY A 78 -13.84 -14.82 9.35
CA GLY A 78 -14.65 -15.88 9.93
C GLY A 78 -15.05 -15.59 11.39
N LEU A 79 -14.15 -15.01 12.17
CA LEU A 79 -14.37 -14.66 13.57
C LEU A 79 -15.42 -13.55 13.72
N SER A 80 -15.37 -12.50 12.89
CA SER A 80 -16.37 -11.44 12.90
C SER A 80 -17.76 -11.95 12.51
N ASP A 81 -17.82 -12.88 11.55
CA ASP A 81 -19.07 -13.53 11.16
C ASP A 81 -19.63 -14.45 12.26
N LEU A 82 -18.78 -15.22 12.95
CA LEU A 82 -19.20 -16.01 14.11
C LEU A 82 -19.67 -15.12 15.26
N ALA A 83 -18.98 -14.01 15.52
CA ALA A 83 -19.36 -13.03 16.54
C ALA A 83 -20.74 -12.43 16.26
N ARG A 84 -21.07 -12.17 14.98
CA ARG A 84 -22.40 -11.69 14.57
C ARG A 84 -23.52 -12.69 14.89
N VAL A 85 -23.23 -13.99 14.79
CA VAL A 85 -24.19 -15.06 15.07
C VAL A 85 -24.36 -15.29 16.57
N THR A 86 -23.26 -15.24 17.32
CA THR A 86 -23.21 -15.66 18.73
C THR A 86 -23.37 -14.52 19.72
N GLY A 87 -23.07 -13.28 19.32
CA GLY A 87 -23.01 -12.12 20.20
C GLY A 87 -21.78 -12.11 21.13
N ASP A 88 -20.75 -12.92 20.85
CA ASP A 88 -19.57 -13.02 21.70
C ASP A 88 -18.71 -11.74 21.66
N GLY A 89 -18.75 -10.98 22.75
CA GLY A 89 -18.04 -9.71 22.88
C GLY A 89 -16.51 -9.82 22.81
N GLN A 90 -15.92 -10.94 23.23
CA GLN A 90 -14.46 -11.13 23.16
C GLN A 90 -14.00 -11.32 21.72
N MET A 91 -14.79 -12.02 20.91
CA MET A 91 -14.53 -12.16 19.47
C MET A 91 -14.62 -10.80 18.76
N ILE A 92 -15.63 -9.98 19.10
CA ILE A 92 -15.76 -8.62 18.57
C ILE A 92 -14.55 -7.76 18.95
N GLU A 93 -14.18 -7.76 20.23
CA GLU A 93 -13.05 -6.96 20.73
C GLU A 93 -11.73 -7.37 20.07
N ALA A 94 -11.48 -8.68 19.91
CA ALA A 94 -10.29 -9.18 19.21
C ALA A 94 -10.23 -8.69 17.76
N CYS A 95 -11.34 -8.77 17.02
CA CYS A 95 -11.43 -8.25 15.65
C CYS A 95 -11.18 -6.73 15.59
N LEU A 96 -11.75 -5.96 16.51
CA LEU A 96 -11.55 -4.51 16.58
C LEU A 96 -10.11 -4.13 16.94
N ASN A 97 -9.47 -4.87 17.86
CA ASN A 97 -8.06 -4.67 18.20
C ASN A 97 -7.15 -4.95 16.99
N ALA A 98 -7.39 -6.05 16.26
CA ALA A 98 -6.64 -6.35 15.04
C ALA A 98 -6.82 -5.27 13.97
N TRP A 99 -8.06 -4.86 13.72
CA TRP A 99 -8.35 -3.82 12.73
C TRP A 99 -7.65 -2.50 13.08
N GLN A 100 -7.72 -2.07 14.35
CA GLN A 100 -7.12 -0.83 14.80
C GLN A 100 -5.60 -0.86 14.65
N ASP A 101 -4.96 -1.97 15.04
CA ASP A 101 -3.51 -2.11 14.88
C ASP A 101 -3.08 -2.10 13.41
N ILE A 102 -3.86 -2.73 12.52
CA ILE A 102 -3.58 -2.70 11.09
C ILE A 102 -3.63 -1.27 10.56
N VAL A 103 -4.71 -0.54 10.84
CA VAL A 103 -4.89 0.85 10.38
C VAL A 103 -3.79 1.76 10.90
N ASP A 104 -3.42 1.63 12.17
CA ASP A 104 -2.44 2.52 12.80
C ASP A 104 -1.00 2.20 12.38
N ASN A 105 -0.67 0.91 12.19
CA ASN A 105 0.73 0.48 12.16
C ASN A 105 1.14 -0.31 10.91
N GLN A 106 0.20 -0.85 10.15
CA GLN A 106 0.47 -1.82 9.07
C GLN A 106 -0.14 -1.44 7.71
N LEU A 107 -1.02 -0.45 7.66
CA LEU A 107 -1.77 -0.10 6.45
C LEU A 107 -1.07 0.98 5.62
N HIS A 108 -0.78 0.65 4.36
CA HIS A 108 -0.28 1.62 3.39
C HIS A 108 -1.39 2.60 3.01
N ILE A 109 -1.00 3.81 2.62
CA ILE A 109 -1.91 4.89 2.18
C ILE A 109 -2.92 4.48 1.09
N THR A 110 -2.60 3.44 0.32
CA THR A 110 -3.45 2.90 -0.75
C THR A 110 -4.49 1.87 -0.27
N GLY A 111 -4.56 1.53 1.02
CA GLY A 111 -5.53 0.56 1.53
C GLY A 111 -5.11 -0.89 1.32
N SER A 112 -3.83 -1.20 1.52
CA SER A 112 -3.37 -2.59 1.65
C SER A 112 -2.26 -2.70 2.68
N THR A 113 -2.01 -3.91 3.16
CA THR A 113 -1.07 -4.20 4.24
C THR A 113 -0.16 -5.36 3.85
N SER A 114 0.77 -5.69 4.74
CA SER A 114 1.81 -6.70 4.60
C SER A 114 2.93 -6.37 3.61
N ARG A 115 4.08 -6.97 3.89
CA ARG A 115 5.21 -7.12 2.98
C ARG A 115 5.63 -8.57 3.03
N TRP A 116 5.96 -9.16 1.88
CA TRP A 116 6.20 -10.61 1.80
C TRP A 116 5.08 -11.43 2.46
N GLU A 117 3.84 -10.94 2.35
CA GLU A 117 2.63 -11.55 2.92
C GLU A 117 2.59 -11.62 4.46
N HIS A 118 3.50 -10.93 5.15
CA HIS A 118 3.55 -10.87 6.61
C HIS A 118 3.38 -9.44 7.12
N PHE A 119 2.73 -9.30 8.27
CA PHE A 119 2.76 -8.06 9.04
C PHE A 119 4.18 -7.77 9.50
N GLN A 120 4.56 -6.50 9.43
CA GLN A 120 5.93 -6.05 9.68
C GLN A 120 6.04 -5.38 11.04
N LYS A 121 7.24 -4.90 11.39
CA LYS A 121 7.40 -3.97 12.49
C LYS A 121 6.55 -2.72 12.25
N ASP A 122 5.96 -2.18 13.31
CA ASP A 122 5.11 -1.00 13.25
C ASP A 122 5.78 0.16 12.50
N GLY A 123 5.07 0.74 11.54
CA GLY A 123 5.57 1.85 10.73
C GLY A 123 6.51 1.47 9.58
N ASP A 124 6.72 0.18 9.31
CA ASP A 124 7.45 -0.27 8.11
C ASP A 124 6.56 -0.21 6.86
N PHE A 125 6.51 0.97 6.24
CA PHE A 125 5.72 1.26 5.04
C PHE A 125 6.59 1.40 3.78
N ARG A 126 7.69 0.63 3.68
CA ARG A 126 8.54 0.63 2.47
C ARG A 126 7.67 0.40 1.23
N CYS A 127 7.95 1.14 0.16
CA CYS A 127 6.99 1.37 -0.93
C CYS A 127 7.49 0.94 -2.33
N ASP A 128 8.75 0.50 -2.43
CA ASP A 128 9.40 0.11 -3.69
C ASP A 128 9.05 -1.33 -4.13
N VAL A 129 9.54 -1.71 -5.31
CA VAL A 129 9.28 -3.02 -5.93
C VAL A 129 9.90 -4.18 -5.15
N LEU A 130 11.03 -3.99 -4.48
CA LEU A 130 11.70 -5.02 -3.67
C LEU A 130 11.07 -5.18 -2.28
N ALA A 131 10.16 -4.28 -1.90
CA ALA A 131 9.46 -4.37 -0.63
C ALA A 131 8.34 -5.43 -0.65
N HIS A 132 7.93 -5.95 -1.81
CA HIS A 132 6.89 -6.99 -1.96
C HIS A 132 5.60 -6.67 -1.19
N ILE A 133 5.08 -5.48 -1.43
CA ILE A 133 3.98 -4.88 -0.65
C ILE A 133 2.63 -5.37 -1.16
N GLY A 134 1.70 -5.58 -0.23
CA GLY A 134 0.28 -5.61 -0.57
C GLY A 134 -0.06 -6.71 -1.53
N GLU A 135 -0.03 -7.95 -1.04
CA GLU A 135 -0.53 -9.08 -1.83
C GLU A 135 -2.00 -8.84 -2.20
N THR A 136 -2.41 -9.18 -3.43
CA THR A 136 -3.81 -9.08 -3.87
C THR A 136 -4.77 -9.89 -2.98
N CYS A 137 -4.38 -11.07 -2.48
CA CYS A 137 -5.19 -11.82 -1.52
C CYS A 137 -5.36 -11.08 -0.19
N VAL A 138 -4.27 -10.53 0.37
CA VAL A 138 -4.32 -9.69 1.58
C VAL A 138 -5.27 -8.50 1.39
N THR A 139 -5.16 -7.80 0.25
CA THR A 139 -6.02 -6.66 -0.08
C THR A 139 -7.50 -7.07 -0.18
N THR A 140 -7.78 -8.19 -0.84
CA THR A 140 -9.14 -8.73 -0.99
C THR A 140 -9.74 -9.10 0.36
N THR A 141 -8.97 -9.75 1.23
CA THR A 141 -9.47 -10.18 2.53
C THR A 141 -9.57 -9.02 3.52
N TRP A 142 -8.73 -7.99 3.39
CA TRP A 142 -8.93 -6.72 4.11
C TRP A 142 -10.26 -6.06 3.73
N ILE A 143 -10.65 -6.09 2.45
CA ILE A 143 -11.98 -5.64 2.00
C ILE A 143 -13.09 -6.48 2.62
N GLN A 144 -12.98 -7.81 2.60
CA GLN A 144 -13.96 -8.69 3.25
C GLN A 144 -14.10 -8.39 4.74
N PHE A 145 -12.98 -8.17 5.43
CA PHE A 145 -12.97 -7.90 6.86
C PHE A 145 -13.66 -6.57 7.20
N ASN A 146 -13.35 -5.50 6.45
CA ASN A 146 -14.05 -4.23 6.60
C ASN A 146 -15.54 -4.34 6.27
N GLN A 147 -15.92 -5.14 5.26
CA GLN A 147 -17.33 -5.36 4.95
C GLN A 147 -18.05 -6.08 6.09
N SER A 148 -17.44 -7.12 6.68
CA SER A 148 -18.01 -7.83 7.82
C SER A 148 -18.13 -6.92 9.05
N LEU A 149 -17.09 -6.12 9.36
CA LEU A 149 -17.12 -5.16 10.46
C LEU A 149 -18.13 -4.02 10.24
N LEU A 150 -18.27 -3.50 9.02
CA LEU A 150 -19.31 -2.52 8.68
C LEU A 150 -20.71 -3.09 8.94
N GLN A 151 -20.95 -4.35 8.55
CA GLN A 151 -22.23 -5.03 8.78
C GLN A 151 -22.47 -5.36 10.26
N LEU A 152 -21.39 -5.59 11.03
CA LEU A 152 -21.46 -5.92 12.45
C LEU A 152 -21.70 -4.69 13.32
N THR A 153 -21.04 -3.56 13.05
CA THR A 153 -21.04 -2.40 13.94
C THR A 153 -21.73 -1.17 13.36
N GLY A 154 -21.84 -1.06 12.03
CA GLY A 154 -22.41 0.12 11.36
C GLY A 154 -21.52 1.38 11.40
N GLU A 155 -20.26 1.26 11.81
CA GLU A 155 -19.32 2.39 11.90
C GLU A 155 -18.78 2.80 10.52
N ALA A 156 -18.74 4.11 10.23
CA ALA A 156 -18.34 4.64 8.93
C ALA A 156 -16.87 4.34 8.57
N ARG A 157 -15.99 4.22 9.58
CA ARG A 157 -14.54 3.99 9.39
C ARG A 157 -14.22 2.73 8.59
N PHE A 158 -15.06 1.70 8.68
CA PHE A 158 -14.92 0.50 7.86
C PHE A 158 -15.28 0.76 6.39
N GLY A 159 -16.29 1.60 6.14
CA GLY A 159 -16.63 2.10 4.81
C GLY A 159 -15.52 2.94 4.17
N ASP A 160 -14.80 3.73 4.98
CA ASP A 160 -13.66 4.52 4.52
C ASP A 160 -12.50 3.64 4.04
N GLU A 161 -12.23 2.52 4.73
CA GLU A 161 -11.18 1.58 4.32
C GLU A 161 -11.60 0.68 3.15
N LEU A 162 -12.90 0.34 3.03
CA LEU A 162 -13.43 -0.28 1.81
C LEU A 162 -13.18 0.62 0.60
N GLU A 163 -13.60 1.88 0.69
CA GLU A 163 -13.41 2.87 -0.37
C GLU A 163 -11.92 3.05 -0.72
N ARG A 164 -11.06 3.20 0.29
CA ARG A 164 -9.61 3.34 0.08
C ARG A 164 -9.05 2.14 -0.67
N SER A 165 -9.42 0.93 -0.28
CA SER A 165 -8.88 -0.31 -0.86
C SER A 165 -9.38 -0.53 -2.30
N PHE A 166 -10.67 -0.30 -2.55
CA PHE A 166 -11.27 -0.45 -3.89
C PHE A 166 -10.67 0.52 -4.90
N TYR A 167 -10.69 1.82 -4.62
CA TYR A 167 -10.27 2.84 -5.59
C TYR A 167 -8.75 2.94 -5.76
N ASN A 168 -7.97 2.33 -4.87
CA ASN A 168 -6.52 2.41 -4.90
C ASN A 168 -5.88 1.04 -5.09
N HIS A 169 -5.62 0.28 -4.01
CA HIS A 169 -4.74 -0.88 -4.13
C HIS A 169 -5.32 -2.03 -4.95
N LEU A 170 -6.60 -2.36 -4.77
CA LEU A 170 -7.22 -3.44 -5.54
C LEU A 170 -7.35 -3.07 -7.02
N ALA A 171 -7.79 -1.84 -7.34
CA ALA A 171 -7.84 -1.35 -8.72
C ALA A 171 -6.46 -1.25 -9.37
N ALA A 172 -5.42 -0.88 -8.62
CA ALA A 172 -4.04 -0.86 -9.13
C ALA A 172 -3.46 -2.26 -9.37
N ALA A 173 -3.89 -3.25 -8.59
CA ALA A 173 -3.47 -4.64 -8.76
C ALA A 173 -4.05 -5.28 -10.03
N GLN A 174 -5.23 -4.83 -10.49
CA GLN A 174 -5.80 -5.28 -11.75
C GLN A 174 -5.16 -4.54 -12.94
N HIS A 175 -4.83 -5.25 -14.01
CA HIS A 175 -4.52 -4.59 -15.27
C HIS A 175 -5.80 -3.94 -15.83
N PRO A 176 -5.77 -2.71 -16.38
CA PRO A 176 -7.01 -2.04 -16.81
C PRO A 176 -7.83 -2.77 -17.88
N ASP A 177 -7.20 -3.62 -18.68
CA ASP A 177 -7.90 -4.46 -19.67
C ASP A 177 -8.62 -5.67 -19.02
N GLY A 178 -8.40 -5.89 -17.71
CA GLY A 178 -9.01 -6.95 -16.91
C GLY A 178 -8.42 -8.34 -17.13
N ASP A 179 -7.32 -8.46 -17.88
CA ASP A 179 -6.71 -9.73 -18.30
C ASP A 179 -5.67 -10.28 -17.30
N ASP A 180 -4.97 -9.40 -16.57
CA ASP A 180 -3.84 -9.77 -15.71
C ASP A 180 -3.94 -9.13 -14.31
N TRP A 181 -3.23 -9.72 -13.33
CA TRP A 181 -3.15 -9.20 -11.95
C TRP A 181 -1.71 -9.11 -11.44
N CYS A 182 -1.44 -8.14 -10.57
CA CYS A 182 -0.25 -8.11 -9.75
C CYS A 182 -0.38 -9.10 -8.59
N TYR A 183 0.71 -9.81 -8.27
CA TYR A 183 0.80 -10.51 -6.98
C TYR A 183 0.99 -9.50 -5.85
N TYR A 184 2.05 -8.70 -5.94
CA TYR A 184 2.36 -7.56 -5.07
C TYR A 184 2.24 -6.26 -5.88
N THR A 185 1.68 -5.22 -5.29
CA THR A 185 1.49 -3.93 -5.98
C THR A 185 2.31 -2.85 -5.29
N ALA A 186 3.50 -2.59 -5.82
CA ALA A 186 4.36 -1.52 -5.32
C ALA A 186 3.72 -0.13 -5.48
N LEU A 187 4.09 0.82 -4.62
CA LEU A 187 3.64 2.21 -4.69
C LEU A 187 4.61 3.08 -5.50
N GLU A 188 5.78 2.54 -5.83
CA GLU A 188 6.81 3.17 -6.65
C GLU A 188 7.48 2.14 -7.57
N GLY A 189 7.96 2.59 -8.73
CA GLY A 189 8.56 1.74 -9.75
C GLY A 189 7.51 1.23 -10.73
N ARG A 190 7.44 -0.09 -10.95
CA ARG A 190 6.55 -0.72 -11.94
C ARG A 190 5.59 -1.70 -11.32
N LYS A 191 4.38 -1.72 -11.85
CA LYS A 191 3.41 -2.79 -11.58
C LYS A 191 3.80 -4.03 -12.37
N LYS A 192 3.88 -5.16 -11.67
CA LYS A 192 4.26 -6.46 -12.22
C LYS A 192 3.02 -7.30 -12.46
N TYR A 193 2.29 -6.97 -13.52
CA TYR A 193 1.20 -7.80 -14.00
C TYR A 193 1.77 -9.10 -14.57
N ASP A 194 1.23 -10.21 -14.09
CA ASP A 194 1.57 -11.55 -14.54
C ASP A 194 0.32 -12.28 -15.02
N ARG A 195 0.51 -13.28 -15.89
CA ARG A 195 -0.56 -14.15 -16.43
C ARG A 195 -0.61 -15.52 -15.75
N GLY A 196 0.24 -15.75 -14.75
CA GLY A 196 0.29 -17.00 -14.01
C GLY A 196 -1.00 -17.26 -13.25
N ILE A 197 -1.43 -18.52 -13.15
CA ILE A 197 -2.58 -18.87 -12.32
C ILE A 197 -2.12 -18.97 -10.87
N THR A 198 -2.46 -17.95 -10.07
CA THR A 198 -2.17 -17.89 -8.63
C THR A 198 -3.46 -17.66 -7.82
N CYS A 199 -3.36 -17.76 -6.49
CA CYS A 199 -4.45 -17.35 -5.59
C CYS A 199 -4.94 -15.92 -5.88
N CYS A 200 -4.04 -15.00 -6.19
CA CYS A 200 -4.35 -13.60 -6.52
C CYS A 200 -5.26 -13.46 -7.75
N HIS A 201 -5.10 -14.32 -8.76
CA HIS A 201 -5.95 -14.32 -9.95
C HIS A 201 -7.37 -14.81 -9.67
N SER A 202 -7.59 -15.54 -8.57
CA SER A 202 -8.92 -15.90 -8.07
C SER A 202 -9.47 -14.85 -7.10
N SER A 203 -8.62 -14.32 -6.21
CA SER A 203 -9.03 -13.36 -5.18
C SER A 203 -9.35 -11.97 -5.74
N GLY A 204 -8.53 -11.44 -6.66
CA GLY A 204 -8.72 -10.12 -7.24
C GLY A 204 -10.12 -9.90 -7.85
N PRO A 205 -10.57 -10.76 -8.79
CA PRO A 205 -11.91 -10.67 -9.37
C PRO A 205 -13.03 -10.82 -8.34
N ARG A 206 -12.86 -11.70 -7.35
CA ARG A 206 -13.82 -11.83 -6.24
C ARG A 206 -13.88 -10.54 -5.43
N GLY A 207 -12.75 -9.93 -5.13
CA GLY A 207 -12.66 -8.63 -4.47
C GLY A 207 -13.47 -7.58 -5.21
N MET A 208 -13.27 -7.44 -6.53
CA MET A 208 -14.04 -6.49 -7.35
C MET A 208 -15.56 -6.76 -7.29
N ALA A 209 -15.96 -8.04 -7.28
CA ALA A 209 -17.36 -8.44 -7.18
C ALA A 209 -18.01 -8.10 -5.81
N LEU A 210 -17.23 -7.77 -4.78
CA LEU A 210 -17.76 -7.34 -3.48
C LEU A 210 -18.20 -5.88 -3.46
N ALA A 211 -17.73 -5.03 -4.39
CA ALA A 211 -18.01 -3.59 -4.33
C ALA A 211 -19.51 -3.26 -4.26
N PRO A 212 -20.41 -3.86 -5.08
CA PRO A 212 -21.84 -3.59 -4.99
C PRO A 212 -22.46 -4.01 -3.65
N LEU A 213 -21.94 -5.06 -3.01
CA LEU A 213 -22.46 -5.60 -1.74
C LEU A 213 -22.23 -4.69 -0.55
N SER A 214 -21.32 -3.71 -0.68
CA SER A 214 -21.02 -2.73 0.35
C SER A 214 -21.45 -1.32 -0.03
N ALA A 215 -21.94 -1.08 -1.26
CA ALA A 215 -22.27 0.25 -1.77
C ALA A 215 -23.56 0.81 -1.18
N ILE A 216 -24.56 -0.05 -0.95
CA ILE A 216 -25.83 0.29 -0.32
C ILE A 216 -26.33 -0.89 0.52
N LEU A 217 -26.73 -0.63 1.75
CA LEU A 217 -27.10 -1.65 2.74
C LEU A 217 -28.42 -1.29 3.41
N LEU A 218 -29.12 -2.31 3.91
CA LEU A 218 -30.22 -2.14 4.86
C LEU A 218 -29.68 -2.36 6.27
N GLY A 219 -29.95 -1.41 7.17
CA GLY A 219 -29.53 -1.43 8.55
C GLY A 219 -30.54 -0.72 9.45
N LYS A 220 -30.04 -0.10 10.53
CA LYS A 220 -30.86 0.62 11.50
C LYS A 220 -30.25 1.96 11.90
N HIS A 221 -31.10 2.88 12.36
CA HIS A 221 -30.72 4.11 13.05
C HIS A 221 -31.61 4.26 14.29
N GLY A 222 -31.05 4.00 15.47
CA GLY A 222 -31.86 3.72 16.66
C GLY A 222 -32.70 2.46 16.44
N ASP A 223 -34.00 2.54 16.73
CA ASP A 223 -34.94 1.44 16.52
C ASP A 223 -35.55 1.41 15.10
N GLU A 224 -35.30 2.44 14.30
CA GLU A 224 -35.88 2.62 12.97
C GLU A 224 -35.05 1.93 11.87
N PRO A 225 -35.68 1.42 10.80
CA PRO A 225 -34.96 0.96 9.62
C PRO A 225 -34.18 2.11 8.99
N ALA A 226 -32.98 1.81 8.48
CA ALA A 226 -32.16 2.77 7.78
C ALA A 226 -31.62 2.18 6.48
N ILE A 227 -31.69 2.96 5.40
CA ILE A 227 -30.92 2.67 4.20
C ILE A 227 -29.57 3.38 4.31
N ILE A 228 -28.49 2.63 4.16
CA ILE A 228 -27.12 3.10 4.31
C ILE A 228 -26.50 3.17 2.92
N ILE A 229 -26.17 4.37 2.46
CA ILE A 229 -25.43 4.62 1.22
C ILE A 229 -23.96 4.83 1.57
N ASN A 230 -23.12 3.90 1.15
CA ASN A 230 -21.70 3.87 1.48
C ASN A 230 -20.80 4.25 0.29
N SER A 231 -21.35 4.29 -0.94
CA SER A 231 -20.64 4.69 -2.16
C SER A 231 -21.16 6.02 -2.74
N PHE A 232 -20.28 6.76 -3.39
CA PHE A 232 -20.59 7.98 -4.14
C PHE A 232 -20.90 7.73 -5.62
N GLU A 233 -20.82 6.49 -6.10
CA GLU A 233 -21.15 6.11 -7.48
C GLU A 233 -22.66 6.19 -7.74
N SER A 234 -23.06 6.29 -9.01
CA SER A 234 -24.48 6.10 -9.36
C SER A 234 -24.89 4.66 -9.03
N LEU A 235 -26.02 4.49 -8.33
CA LEU A 235 -26.51 3.19 -7.90
C LEU A 235 -28.02 3.16 -7.81
N SER A 236 -28.58 1.95 -7.76
CA SER A 236 -29.97 1.73 -7.38
C SER A 236 -30.15 0.42 -6.66
N ALA A 237 -31.02 0.37 -5.66
CA ALA A 237 -31.37 -0.85 -4.96
C ALA A 237 -32.83 -0.83 -4.51
N GLU A 238 -33.41 -2.01 -4.36
CA GLU A 238 -34.77 -2.23 -3.89
C GLU A 238 -34.74 -2.97 -2.56
N PHE A 239 -35.54 -2.50 -1.62
CA PHE A 239 -35.67 -3.04 -0.27
C PHE A 239 -37.15 -3.25 0.06
N GLU A 240 -37.40 -4.14 1.00
CA GLU A 240 -38.70 -4.28 1.66
C GLU A 240 -38.60 -3.69 3.07
N ILE A 241 -39.35 -2.62 3.32
CA ILE A 241 -39.34 -1.92 4.61
C ILE A 241 -40.79 -1.82 5.09
N ALA A 242 -41.07 -2.40 6.26
CA ALA A 242 -42.42 -2.48 6.84
C ALA A 242 -43.48 -3.02 5.85
N GLY A 243 -43.11 -3.99 5.00
CA GLY A 243 -44.00 -4.59 3.99
C GLY A 243 -44.19 -3.76 2.71
N ASN A 244 -43.56 -2.58 2.61
CA ASN A 244 -43.57 -1.75 1.41
C ASN A 244 -42.31 -1.96 0.58
N LYS A 245 -42.45 -1.96 -0.75
CA LYS A 245 -41.32 -1.95 -1.67
C LYS A 245 -40.79 -0.53 -1.78
N VAL A 246 -39.52 -0.34 -1.46
CA VAL A 246 -38.81 0.94 -1.54
C VAL A 246 -37.61 0.79 -2.45
N LYS A 247 -37.55 1.61 -3.50
CA LYS A 247 -36.38 1.73 -4.38
C LYS A 247 -35.66 3.04 -4.11
N ILE A 248 -34.36 2.95 -3.89
CA ILE A 248 -33.46 4.10 -3.84
C ILE A 248 -32.68 4.15 -5.15
N THR A 249 -32.62 5.33 -5.75
CA THR A 249 -31.73 5.63 -6.87
C THR A 249 -30.85 6.82 -6.50
N GLN A 250 -29.54 6.66 -6.68
CA GLN A 250 -28.55 7.73 -6.60
C GLN A 250 -28.01 7.99 -7.99
N ASP A 251 -28.22 9.19 -8.51
CA ASP A 251 -27.58 9.70 -9.73
C ASP A 251 -26.44 10.63 -9.32
N SER A 252 -25.21 10.24 -9.62
CA SER A 252 -24.00 10.92 -9.16
C SER A 252 -23.10 11.35 -10.31
N GLU A 253 -22.49 12.51 -10.13
CA GLU A 253 -21.47 13.03 -11.04
C GLU A 253 -20.05 12.69 -10.56
N PHE A 254 -19.90 11.93 -9.47
CA PHE A 254 -18.63 11.36 -9.03
C PHE A 254 -18.02 10.48 -10.14
N PRO A 255 -16.69 10.46 -10.32
CA PRO A 255 -15.68 11.27 -9.63
C PRO A 255 -15.42 12.65 -10.26
N ARG A 256 -16.26 13.12 -11.19
CA ARG A 256 -16.04 14.38 -11.93
C ARG A 256 -16.35 15.61 -11.08
N ASN A 257 -17.43 15.55 -10.30
CA ASN A 257 -17.73 16.54 -9.28
C ASN A 257 -18.46 15.89 -8.12
N GLY A 258 -18.49 16.58 -6.97
CA GLY A 258 -19.14 16.08 -5.78
C GLY A 258 -20.60 16.52 -5.71
N LYS A 259 -21.40 16.13 -6.70
CA LYS A 259 -22.85 16.33 -6.70
C LYS A 259 -23.55 15.01 -6.98
N ALA A 260 -24.60 14.76 -6.21
CA ALA A 260 -25.45 13.61 -6.41
C ALA A 260 -26.90 13.94 -6.06
N ARG A 261 -27.83 13.19 -6.64
CA ARG A 261 -29.26 13.26 -6.35
C ARG A 261 -29.75 11.90 -5.91
N ILE A 262 -30.49 11.89 -4.82
CA ILE A 262 -31.20 10.71 -4.33
C ILE A 262 -32.67 10.85 -4.74
N SER A 263 -33.26 9.75 -5.18
CA SER A 263 -34.67 9.62 -5.49
C SER A 263 -35.24 8.35 -4.88
N VAL A 264 -36.42 8.46 -4.31
CA VAL A 264 -37.14 7.40 -3.62
C VAL A 264 -38.40 7.07 -4.41
N THR A 265 -38.57 5.80 -4.73
CA THR A 265 -39.83 5.24 -5.24
C THR A 265 -40.36 4.27 -4.22
N ALA A 266 -41.59 4.49 -3.75
CA ALA A 266 -42.17 3.68 -2.68
C ALA A 266 -43.60 3.28 -3.03
N SER A 267 -43.98 2.02 -2.74
CA SER A 267 -45.35 1.53 -3.01
C SER A 267 -46.42 2.20 -2.15
N ALA A 268 -46.02 2.72 -0.98
CA ALA A 268 -46.83 3.51 -0.06
C ALA A 268 -45.90 4.39 0.79
N PRO A 269 -46.41 5.44 1.46
CA PRO A 269 -45.60 6.26 2.37
C PRO A 269 -44.88 5.37 3.40
N THR A 270 -43.55 5.42 3.45
CA THR A 270 -42.74 4.50 4.25
C THR A 270 -41.73 5.25 5.11
N GLN A 271 -41.66 4.92 6.39
CA GLN A 271 -40.75 5.55 7.34
C GLN A 271 -39.40 4.83 7.36
N PHE A 272 -38.31 5.55 7.11
CA PHE A 272 -36.94 5.06 7.28
C PHE A 272 -35.94 6.21 7.31
N ALA A 273 -34.82 6.01 8.00
CA ALA A 273 -33.69 6.93 7.97
C ALA A 273 -32.80 6.68 6.75
N LEU A 274 -32.10 7.71 6.30
CA LEU A 274 -31.11 7.59 5.24
C LEU A 274 -29.74 8.02 5.77
N LYS A 275 -28.79 7.10 5.80
CA LYS A 275 -27.41 7.33 6.24
C LYS A 275 -26.49 7.37 5.02
N ILE A 276 -25.90 8.51 4.71
CA ILE A 276 -24.93 8.65 3.62
C ILE A 276 -23.54 8.78 4.24
N ARG A 277 -22.58 7.97 3.82
CA ARG A 277 -21.21 8.07 4.35
C ARG A 277 -20.62 9.44 4.02
N ALA A 278 -19.93 10.04 4.98
CA ALA A 278 -19.32 11.36 4.88
C ALA A 278 -17.85 11.28 5.36
N PRO A 279 -16.95 10.72 4.53
CA PRO A 279 -15.55 10.61 4.86
C PRO A 279 -14.92 12.00 5.03
N ASN A 280 -13.84 12.08 5.82
CA ASN A 280 -13.15 13.34 6.09
C ASN A 280 -12.73 14.10 4.83
N TRP A 281 -12.34 13.40 3.74
CA TRP A 281 -11.96 14.03 2.48
C TRP A 281 -13.13 14.71 1.77
N ALA A 282 -14.37 14.28 2.04
CA ALA A 282 -15.60 14.77 1.40
C ALA A 282 -16.16 16.02 2.08
N LEU A 283 -15.52 16.50 3.16
CA LEU A 283 -15.97 17.70 3.88
C LEU A 283 -15.48 19.00 3.18
N PRO A 284 -16.30 20.07 3.14
CA PRO A 284 -17.67 20.14 3.65
C PRO A 284 -18.65 19.29 2.81
N PHE A 285 -19.58 18.65 3.51
CA PHE A 285 -20.63 17.81 2.93
C PHE A 285 -21.98 18.44 3.27
N ASN A 286 -22.78 18.73 2.25
CA ASN A 286 -24.06 19.40 2.36
C ASN A 286 -25.20 18.52 1.84
N ALA A 287 -25.98 17.96 2.76
CA ALA A 287 -27.24 17.28 2.47
C ALA A 287 -28.40 17.98 3.22
N PRO A 288 -29.51 18.33 2.55
CA PRO A 288 -30.66 18.96 3.20
C PRO A 288 -31.22 18.12 4.34
N HIS A 289 -31.68 18.79 5.41
CA HIS A 289 -32.34 18.16 6.57
C HIS A 289 -31.53 17.01 7.20
N SER A 290 -30.21 17.05 7.09
CA SER A 290 -29.31 16.04 7.64
C SER A 290 -28.53 16.55 8.86
N SER A 291 -28.10 15.61 9.70
CA SER A 291 -27.11 15.84 10.75
C SER A 291 -25.87 15.00 10.52
N HIS A 292 -24.69 15.54 10.85
CA HIS A 292 -23.43 14.81 10.76
C HIS A 292 -23.15 14.10 12.09
N HIS A 293 -22.97 12.78 12.06
CA HIS A 293 -22.67 11.98 13.25
C HIS A 293 -21.78 10.77 12.88
N ASP A 294 -20.63 10.63 13.54
CA ASP A 294 -19.70 9.50 13.39
C ASP A 294 -19.41 9.09 11.94
N GLY A 295 -19.11 10.08 11.08
CA GLY A 295 -18.80 9.85 9.67
C GLY A 295 -20.00 9.57 8.77
N TRP A 296 -21.22 9.79 9.25
CA TRP A 296 -22.47 9.71 8.47
C TRP A 296 -23.16 11.06 8.38
N GLN A 297 -23.69 11.42 7.20
CA GLN A 297 -24.81 12.35 7.10
C GLN A 297 -26.11 11.57 7.24
N ILE A 298 -26.91 11.93 8.23
CA ILE A 298 -28.13 11.23 8.59
C ILE A 298 -29.31 12.14 8.28
N VAL A 299 -30.11 11.77 7.28
CA VAL A 299 -31.46 12.28 7.13
C VAL A 299 -32.35 11.40 8.00
N ASN A 300 -33.02 12.03 8.97
CA ASN A 300 -33.79 11.33 9.99
C ASN A 300 -34.93 10.50 9.39
N ALA A 301 -35.50 9.64 10.22
CA ALA A 301 -36.60 8.76 9.84
C ALA A 301 -37.88 9.55 9.56
N ASP A 302 -38.01 10.01 8.32
CA ASP A 302 -39.18 10.69 7.78
C ASP A 302 -40.06 9.73 6.98
N LEU A 303 -41.30 10.16 6.75
CA LEU A 303 -42.24 9.45 5.87
C LEU A 303 -41.92 9.78 4.41
N TRP A 304 -41.31 8.84 3.70
CA TRP A 304 -40.95 9.00 2.28
C TRP A 304 -42.12 8.61 1.38
N ASN A 305 -42.55 9.53 0.54
CA ASN A 305 -43.56 9.31 -0.50
C ASN A 305 -42.89 8.96 -1.84
N ASP A 306 -43.67 8.38 -2.76
CA ASP A 306 -43.21 8.17 -4.13
C ASP A 306 -42.79 9.49 -4.79
N GLY A 307 -41.63 9.48 -5.45
CA GLY A 307 -41.04 10.67 -6.09
C GLY A 307 -40.30 11.62 -5.14
N ALA A 308 -40.24 11.32 -3.84
CA ALA A 308 -39.43 12.10 -2.90
C ALA A 308 -37.93 11.97 -3.21
N GLY A 309 -37.14 12.95 -2.80
CA GLY A 309 -35.71 12.96 -3.05
C GLY A 309 -35.07 14.30 -2.75
N PHE A 310 -33.74 14.35 -2.82
CA PHE A 310 -32.97 15.56 -2.60
C PHE A 310 -31.62 15.46 -3.31
N ALA A 311 -31.01 16.61 -3.57
CA ALA A 311 -29.62 16.69 -4.02
C ALA A 311 -28.71 16.92 -2.82
N TYR A 312 -27.50 16.36 -2.87
CA TYR A 312 -26.44 16.65 -1.92
C TYR A 312 -25.14 16.96 -2.64
N GLU A 313 -24.29 17.76 -1.99
CA GLU A 313 -22.99 18.17 -2.50
C GLU A 313 -21.89 17.78 -1.50
N PHE A 314 -20.72 17.41 -2.00
CA PHE A 314 -19.57 17.04 -1.19
C PHE A 314 -18.27 17.50 -1.85
N ASN A 315 -17.21 17.61 -1.06
CA ASN A 315 -15.95 18.14 -1.53
C ASN A 315 -15.13 17.08 -2.29
N LEU A 316 -14.59 17.48 -3.44
CA LEU A 316 -13.57 16.74 -4.19
C LEU A 316 -12.35 17.64 -4.36
N ALA A 317 -11.71 17.99 -3.24
CA ALA A 317 -10.49 18.78 -3.24
C ALA A 317 -9.25 17.89 -3.30
N GLY A 318 -8.20 18.41 -3.96
CA GLY A 318 -6.88 17.85 -3.83
C GLY A 318 -6.30 18.10 -2.44
N ARG A 319 -5.63 17.10 -1.87
CA ARG A 319 -4.98 17.14 -0.56
C ARG A 319 -3.54 16.67 -0.65
N ILE A 320 -2.71 17.18 0.25
CA ILE A 320 -1.38 16.64 0.53
C ILE A 320 -1.53 15.69 1.71
N ILE A 321 -0.90 14.53 1.61
CA ILE A 321 -0.90 13.50 2.66
C ILE A 321 0.55 13.34 3.11
N GLU A 322 0.81 13.64 4.38
CA GLU A 322 2.15 13.51 4.95
C GLU A 322 2.49 12.04 5.20
N GLY A 323 3.71 11.65 4.85
CA GLY A 323 4.22 10.31 5.10
C GLY A 323 4.57 10.09 6.56
N THR A 324 4.23 8.91 7.07
CA THR A 324 4.56 8.43 8.42
C THR A 324 5.51 7.23 8.34
N GLY A 325 6.07 6.82 9.48
CA GLY A 325 6.96 5.66 9.54
C GLY A 325 8.15 5.78 8.57
N THR A 326 8.36 4.74 7.77
CA THR A 326 9.42 4.74 6.73
C THR A 326 9.28 5.83 5.67
N ASN A 327 8.07 6.36 5.46
CA ASN A 327 7.79 7.44 4.50
C ASN A 327 7.89 8.83 5.14
N GLY A 328 8.37 8.94 6.39
CA GLY A 328 8.59 10.22 7.07
C GLY A 328 9.45 11.19 6.23
N GLY A 329 8.96 12.40 6.02
CA GLY A 329 9.61 13.40 5.16
C GLY A 329 9.25 13.32 3.68
N ARG A 330 8.30 12.43 3.32
CA ARG A 330 7.66 12.38 2.01
C ARG A 330 6.22 12.89 2.09
N GLU A 331 5.68 13.27 0.93
CA GLU A 331 4.33 13.76 0.72
C GLU A 331 3.71 13.03 -0.47
N ALA A 332 2.51 12.50 -0.28
CA ALA A 332 1.67 11.99 -1.35
C ALA A 332 0.56 12.99 -1.68
N VAL A 333 -0.07 12.80 -2.82
CA VAL A 333 -1.21 13.61 -3.25
C VAL A 333 -2.47 12.77 -3.29
N GLY A 334 -3.57 13.28 -2.74
CA GLY A 334 -4.90 12.67 -2.86
C GLY A 334 -5.90 13.58 -3.55
N PHE A 335 -6.95 13.00 -4.13
CA PHE A 335 -8.13 13.69 -4.66
C PHE A 335 -9.35 12.81 -4.41
N GLY A 336 -10.34 13.27 -3.63
CA GLY A 336 -11.45 12.40 -3.25
C GLY A 336 -10.95 11.10 -2.57
N PRO A 337 -11.42 9.90 -2.92
CA PRO A 337 -10.85 8.66 -2.38
C PRO A 337 -9.53 8.23 -3.05
N PHE A 338 -9.12 8.89 -4.14
CA PHE A 338 -7.96 8.49 -4.93
C PHE A 338 -6.66 8.99 -4.31
N VAL A 339 -5.72 8.08 -4.11
CA VAL A 339 -4.29 8.35 -4.03
C VAL A 339 -3.80 8.57 -5.45
N LEU A 340 -3.00 9.61 -5.65
CA LEU A 340 -2.44 9.96 -6.95
C LEU A 340 -0.99 9.53 -7.05
N ALA A 341 -0.56 9.25 -8.27
CA ALA A 341 0.81 8.88 -8.59
C ALA A 341 1.34 9.69 -9.77
N ALA A 342 2.60 10.09 -9.61
CA ALA A 342 3.45 10.69 -10.60
C ALA A 342 3.80 9.66 -11.68
N ASP A 343 3.25 9.78 -12.89
CA ASP A 343 3.48 8.83 -14.00
C ASP A 343 4.63 9.30 -14.90
N GLN A 344 5.70 8.50 -15.06
CA GLN A 344 6.90 8.94 -15.78
C GLN A 344 6.63 9.32 -17.22
N ARG A 345 5.79 8.56 -17.92
CA ARG A 345 5.54 8.76 -19.35
C ARG A 345 4.79 10.05 -19.62
N ARG A 346 4.09 10.58 -18.60
CA ARG A 346 3.42 11.88 -18.67
C ARG A 346 4.31 13.06 -18.25
N ASN A 347 5.50 12.77 -17.75
CA ASN A 347 6.42 13.76 -17.20
C ASN A 347 7.82 13.61 -17.80
N ALA A 348 7.96 13.94 -19.09
CA ALA A 348 9.22 13.81 -19.84
C ALA A 348 10.41 14.59 -19.24
N VAL A 349 10.15 15.61 -18.42
CA VAL A 349 11.19 16.44 -17.77
C VAL A 349 11.90 15.71 -16.63
N TRP A 350 11.38 14.56 -16.17
CA TRP A 350 11.79 14.00 -14.88
C TRP A 350 13.11 13.26 -14.82
N GLY A 351 13.62 12.67 -15.91
CA GLY A 351 14.60 11.60 -15.74
C GLY A 351 14.15 10.63 -14.63
N LYS A 352 15.08 10.06 -13.86
CA LYS A 352 14.71 9.25 -12.68
C LYS A 352 14.43 10.11 -11.44
N GLN A 353 13.21 10.63 -11.42
CA GLN A 353 12.25 11.10 -10.40
C GLN A 353 12.63 11.47 -8.93
N TYR A 354 13.79 11.10 -8.37
CA TYR A 354 14.06 11.27 -6.91
C TYR A 354 14.49 12.68 -6.49
N LYS A 355 14.40 13.66 -7.41
CA LYS A 355 14.89 15.03 -7.20
C LYS A 355 13.79 16.05 -6.95
N TYR A 356 12.52 15.64 -6.93
CA TYR A 356 11.40 16.58 -6.93
C TYR A 356 10.58 16.55 -5.62
N ALA A 357 10.15 17.74 -5.19
CA ALA A 357 9.21 17.96 -4.12
C ALA A 357 7.98 18.73 -4.63
N LEU A 358 6.84 18.59 -3.96
CA LEU A 358 5.69 19.47 -4.21
C LEU A 358 6.07 20.92 -3.86
N ALA A 359 5.60 21.90 -4.63
CA ALA A 359 5.95 23.31 -4.40
C ALA A 359 5.22 23.95 -3.19
N GLY A 360 4.81 23.16 -2.19
CA GLY A 360 3.95 23.55 -1.05
C GLY A 360 2.46 23.24 -1.31
N ASN A 361 1.55 23.83 -0.52
CA ASN A 361 0.08 23.66 -0.55
C ASN A 361 -0.61 24.21 -1.82
N SER A 362 -0.01 24.00 -2.98
CA SER A 362 -0.52 24.49 -4.26
C SER A 362 -1.76 23.70 -4.65
N ARG A 363 -2.81 24.40 -5.08
CA ARG A 363 -4.07 23.79 -5.54
C ARG A 363 -3.81 22.82 -6.69
N LEU A 364 -4.28 21.58 -6.53
CA LEU A 364 -4.35 20.60 -7.61
C LEU A 364 -5.37 21.05 -8.64
N ASN A 365 -4.95 21.08 -9.90
CA ASN A 365 -5.86 21.28 -11.01
C ASN A 365 -6.14 19.91 -11.64
N SER A 366 -7.39 19.46 -11.61
CA SER A 366 -7.84 18.29 -12.34
C SER A 366 -8.21 18.65 -13.78
N ARG A 367 -7.97 17.73 -14.72
CA ARG A 367 -8.44 17.80 -16.09
C ARG A 367 -8.71 16.39 -16.61
N ARG A 368 -9.59 16.25 -17.60
CA ARG A 368 -9.70 15.01 -18.36
C ARG A 368 -8.73 15.02 -19.53
N ALA A 369 -8.05 13.91 -19.74
CA ALA A 369 -7.29 13.63 -20.95
C ALA A 369 -7.58 12.18 -21.39
N SER A 370 -8.12 12.02 -22.59
CA SER A 370 -8.40 10.70 -23.19
C SER A 370 -9.22 9.74 -22.32
N GLY A 371 -10.18 10.25 -21.54
CA GLY A 371 -11.07 9.46 -20.68
C GLY A 371 -10.59 9.25 -19.24
N ALA A 372 -9.29 9.37 -18.97
CA ALA A 372 -8.70 9.25 -17.64
C ALA A 372 -8.69 10.59 -16.87
N LEU A 373 -8.69 10.49 -15.53
CA LEU A 373 -8.48 11.64 -14.64
C LEU A 373 -6.98 11.96 -14.57
N GLU A 374 -6.61 13.14 -15.01
CA GLU A 374 -5.28 13.70 -14.82
C GLU A 374 -5.32 14.88 -13.87
N PHE A 375 -4.29 14.99 -13.05
CA PHE A 375 -4.12 16.07 -12.12
C PHE A 375 -2.79 16.74 -12.38
N SER A 376 -2.69 18.01 -12.04
CA SER A 376 -1.41 18.72 -12.13
C SER A 376 -1.16 19.58 -10.92
N ALA A 377 0.06 19.48 -10.42
CA ALA A 377 0.56 20.27 -9.30
C ALA A 377 1.96 20.82 -9.64
N PRO A 378 2.32 22.00 -9.11
CA PRO A 378 3.67 22.52 -9.23
C PRO A 378 4.63 21.72 -8.34
N ILE A 379 5.82 21.49 -8.86
CA ILE A 379 6.93 20.78 -8.21
C ILE A 379 8.21 21.60 -8.34
N VAL A 380 9.17 21.34 -7.44
CA VAL A 380 10.50 21.98 -7.41
C VAL A 380 11.59 20.93 -7.35
N ASN A 381 12.73 21.21 -7.99
CA ASN A 381 13.92 20.35 -7.93
C ASN A 381 14.72 20.68 -6.66
N ILE A 382 14.95 19.68 -5.80
CA ILE A 382 15.57 19.85 -4.47
C ILE A 382 17.06 20.20 -4.54
N PRO A 383 17.91 19.53 -5.35
CA PRO A 383 19.30 19.94 -5.54
C PRO A 383 19.48 21.40 -6.01
N ALA A 384 18.44 22.00 -6.60
CA ALA A 384 18.46 23.37 -7.10
C ALA A 384 17.34 24.18 -6.45
N MET A 385 17.38 24.39 -5.13
CA MET A 385 16.38 25.19 -4.36
C MET A 385 16.09 26.61 -4.91
N ALA A 386 16.69 27.02 -6.03
CA ALA A 386 16.46 28.23 -6.80
C ALA A 386 15.76 28.04 -8.17
N SER A 387 15.29 26.83 -8.55
CA SER A 387 14.61 26.63 -9.85
C SER A 387 13.14 27.05 -9.82
N SER A 388 12.66 27.74 -10.87
CA SER A 388 11.24 28.04 -11.08
C SER A 388 10.38 26.75 -10.99
N PRO A 389 9.22 26.77 -10.31
CA PRO A 389 8.36 25.61 -10.21
C PRO A 389 7.98 25.07 -11.59
N GLN A 390 8.13 23.75 -11.77
CA GLN A 390 7.69 23.02 -12.96
C GLN A 390 6.32 22.40 -12.69
N ARG A 391 5.53 22.07 -13.72
CA ARG A 391 4.27 21.36 -13.53
C ARG A 391 4.47 19.86 -13.74
N ALA A 392 4.04 19.09 -12.75
CA ALA A 392 3.93 17.64 -12.83
C ALA A 392 2.49 17.22 -13.18
N VAL A 393 2.37 16.11 -13.90
CA VAL A 393 1.11 15.41 -14.17
C VAL A 393 1.02 14.18 -13.27
N PHE A 394 -0.12 13.99 -12.62
CA PHE A 394 -0.44 12.84 -11.81
C PHE A 394 -1.66 12.13 -12.39
N LYS A 395 -1.70 10.81 -12.21
CA LYS A 395 -2.86 9.96 -12.47
C LYS A 395 -3.35 9.38 -11.14
N THR A 396 -4.51 8.70 -11.14
CA THR A 396 -4.85 7.84 -9.99
C THR A 396 -3.78 6.76 -9.83
N PHE A 397 -3.56 6.27 -8.61
CA PHE A 397 -2.64 5.14 -8.38
C PHE A 397 -3.07 3.92 -9.18
N ALA A 398 -4.38 3.69 -9.36
CA ALA A 398 -4.90 2.63 -10.20
C ALA A 398 -4.40 2.72 -11.66
N ASP A 399 -4.40 3.91 -12.25
CA ASP A 399 -4.03 4.10 -13.65
C ASP A 399 -2.52 4.28 -13.89
N ALA A 400 -1.77 4.77 -12.90
CA ALA A 400 -0.34 5.07 -13.06
C ALA A 400 0.47 3.79 -13.29
N GLY A 401 1.38 3.81 -14.27
CA GLY A 401 2.23 2.66 -14.59
C GLY A 401 1.52 1.43 -15.16
N ALA A 402 0.20 1.52 -15.41
CA ALA A 402 -0.56 0.42 -16.03
C ALA A 402 -0.01 0.02 -17.41
N ASP A 403 0.57 0.98 -18.13
CA ASP A 403 1.20 0.78 -19.42
C ASP A 403 2.66 0.27 -19.32
N ARG A 404 3.04 -0.27 -18.16
CA ARG A 404 4.39 -0.74 -17.79
C ARG A 404 5.41 0.40 -17.67
N GLY A 405 4.95 1.64 -17.50
CA GLY A 405 5.78 2.78 -17.16
C GLY A 405 6.12 2.84 -15.68
N ASP A 406 7.22 3.53 -15.35
CA ASP A 406 7.58 3.84 -13.98
C ASP A 406 6.64 4.90 -13.39
N PHE A 407 6.33 4.81 -12.10
CA PHE A 407 5.54 5.79 -11.38
C PHE A 407 5.94 5.91 -9.92
N ARG A 408 5.40 6.91 -9.23
CA ARG A 408 5.62 7.11 -7.78
C ARG A 408 4.42 7.73 -7.07
N VAL A 409 4.07 7.20 -5.91
CA VAL A 409 3.10 7.83 -4.99
C VAL A 409 3.74 8.90 -4.11
N TRP A 410 4.88 8.60 -3.49
CA TRP A 410 5.50 9.49 -2.49
C TRP A 410 6.54 10.44 -3.09
N LEU A 411 6.30 11.74 -3.10
CA LEU A 411 7.30 12.74 -3.44
C LEU A 411 8.01 13.24 -2.18
N ARG A 412 9.14 13.95 -2.32
CA ARG A 412 9.80 14.54 -1.16
C ARG A 412 9.01 15.75 -0.63
N ALA A 413 8.99 15.95 0.68
CA ALA A 413 8.38 17.12 1.30
C ALA A 413 9.28 18.37 1.12
N ARG A 414 8.67 19.55 0.90
CA ARG A 414 9.43 20.80 0.73
C ARG A 414 10.04 21.25 2.06
N GLY A 415 11.32 21.64 2.05
CA GLY A 415 11.99 22.24 3.21
C GLY A 415 12.47 21.25 4.27
N ARG A 416 12.18 19.95 4.12
CA ARG A 416 12.89 18.91 4.87
C ARG A 416 14.16 18.52 4.13
N THR A 417 15.30 18.91 4.69
CA THR A 417 16.64 18.47 4.25
C THR A 417 17.07 17.15 4.90
N SER A 418 16.35 16.72 5.94
CA SER A 418 16.51 15.40 6.54
C SER A 418 15.95 14.37 5.57
N GLN A 419 16.84 13.53 5.04
CA GLN A 419 16.45 12.31 4.37
C GLN A 419 15.64 11.46 5.36
N GLY A 420 14.50 10.92 4.92
CA GLY A 420 13.70 10.03 5.77
C GLY A 420 14.54 8.85 6.29
N PRO A 421 14.07 8.13 7.33
CA PRO A 421 14.80 7.06 7.99
C PRO A 421 15.07 5.81 7.12
N PHE A 422 14.89 5.89 5.79
CA PHE A 422 15.19 4.85 4.81
C PHE A 422 15.80 5.41 3.51
N GLU A 423 16.14 6.71 3.45
CA GLU A 423 16.76 7.32 2.28
C GLU A 423 18.28 7.35 2.37
N SER A 424 18.95 7.02 1.26
CA SER A 424 20.40 6.99 1.21
C SER A 424 21.02 8.40 1.23
N VAL A 425 22.00 8.63 2.12
CA VAL A 425 22.78 9.88 2.20
C VAL A 425 23.61 10.15 0.95
N LEU A 426 23.68 9.17 0.04
CA LEU A 426 24.34 9.26 -1.26
C LEU A 426 23.50 9.96 -2.33
N ILE A 427 22.19 10.14 -2.09
CA ILE A 427 21.30 10.81 -3.04
C ILE A 427 21.74 12.27 -3.22
N GLY A 428 21.86 12.70 -4.48
CA GLY A 428 22.34 14.03 -4.86
C GLY A 428 23.86 14.12 -5.05
N GLY A 429 24.59 13.03 -4.81
CA GLY A 429 26.00 12.90 -5.19
C GLY A 429 26.21 12.71 -6.70
N GLN A 430 27.47 12.59 -7.08
CA GLN A 430 27.93 12.24 -8.42
C GLN A 430 28.48 10.81 -8.38
N ALA A 431 27.76 9.89 -9.02
CA ALA A 431 28.20 8.52 -9.17
C ALA A 431 29.23 8.37 -10.30
N THR A 432 30.24 7.53 -10.07
CA THR A 432 31.26 7.12 -11.05
C THR A 432 31.66 5.67 -10.81
N TRP A 433 32.28 5.03 -11.79
CA TRP A 433 32.79 3.66 -11.66
C TRP A 433 33.99 3.42 -12.57
N SER A 434 34.79 2.40 -12.24
CA SER A 434 36.13 2.13 -12.79
C SER A 434 36.16 2.01 -14.31
N ARG A 435 35.18 1.33 -14.91
CA ARG A 435 35.10 1.04 -16.34
C ARG A 435 33.69 1.28 -16.85
N GLN A 436 33.51 2.10 -17.88
CA GLN A 436 32.18 2.48 -18.38
C GLN A 436 31.60 1.38 -19.30
N GLY A 437 31.04 0.34 -18.71
CA GLY A 437 30.27 -0.68 -19.42
C GLY A 437 28.82 -0.26 -19.64
N ASN A 438 27.97 -1.23 -19.99
CA ASN A 438 26.54 -0.98 -20.19
C ASN A 438 25.88 -0.46 -18.89
N SER A 439 25.05 0.57 -19.01
CA SER A 439 24.27 1.11 -17.90
C SER A 439 22.87 1.50 -18.35
N THR A 440 21.87 1.17 -17.55
CA THR A 440 20.47 1.62 -17.74
C THR A 440 20.08 2.70 -16.72
N GLY A 441 21.00 3.10 -15.85
CA GLY A 441 20.77 4.00 -14.74
C GLY A 441 22.04 4.51 -14.08
N THR A 442 21.88 5.12 -12.91
CA THR A 442 22.97 5.47 -11.99
C THR A 442 22.84 4.63 -10.72
N ILE A 443 23.89 4.51 -9.93
CA ILE A 443 23.90 3.69 -8.70
C ILE A 443 23.37 4.43 -7.46
N ILE A 444 22.76 5.60 -7.64
CA ILE A 444 22.24 6.47 -6.56
C ILE A 444 20.87 7.04 -6.92
N ASP A 445 20.19 6.41 -7.88
CA ASP A 445 18.84 6.79 -8.25
C ASP A 445 17.79 6.04 -7.44
N ASP A 446 18.13 5.11 -6.53
CA ASP A 446 17.17 4.36 -5.71
C ASP A 446 16.16 3.56 -6.56
N ASP A 447 16.54 3.28 -7.82
CA ASP A 447 15.83 2.46 -8.80
C ASP A 447 16.57 1.13 -9.00
N TYR A 448 16.16 0.16 -8.19
CA TYR A 448 16.76 -1.18 -8.13
C TYR A 448 16.55 -2.02 -9.40
N GLU A 449 15.69 -1.58 -10.34
CA GLU A 449 15.52 -2.28 -11.62
C GLU A 449 16.57 -1.84 -12.66
N THR A 450 17.29 -0.77 -12.38
CA THR A 450 18.40 -0.32 -13.23
C THR A 450 19.74 -0.62 -12.63
N TRP A 451 20.77 -0.55 -13.46
CA TRP A 451 22.11 -0.91 -13.04
C TRP A 451 23.17 -0.23 -13.90
N ALA A 452 24.35 -0.10 -13.33
CA ALA A 452 25.59 0.21 -14.01
C ALA A 452 26.49 -1.02 -14.01
N SER A 453 27.32 -1.16 -15.05
CA SER A 453 28.27 -2.26 -15.18
C SER A 453 29.65 -1.79 -15.55
N THR A 454 30.64 -2.54 -15.08
CA THR A 454 32.04 -2.41 -15.49
C THR A 454 32.41 -3.28 -16.69
N ASN A 455 31.42 -3.89 -17.35
CA ASN A 455 31.64 -4.80 -18.46
C ASN A 455 32.09 -4.07 -19.74
N VAL A 456 33.38 -4.16 -20.05
CA VAL A 456 34.00 -3.57 -21.25
C VAL A 456 34.81 -4.59 -22.10
N ALA A 457 34.41 -5.87 -22.07
CA ALA A 457 35.06 -6.96 -22.82
C ALA A 457 36.59 -7.10 -22.60
N SER A 458 37.07 -6.74 -21.40
CA SER A 458 38.46 -6.90 -20.96
C SER A 458 38.52 -7.38 -19.51
N LEU A 459 39.67 -7.91 -19.10
CA LEU A 459 39.96 -8.27 -17.72
C LEU A 459 40.45 -7.06 -16.93
N ALA A 460 40.02 -6.95 -15.67
CA ALA A 460 40.55 -6.03 -14.68
C ALA A 460 40.89 -6.79 -13.40
N GLU A 461 41.98 -6.38 -12.72
CA GLU A 461 42.32 -6.92 -11.40
C GLU A 461 41.38 -6.37 -10.31
N GLU A 462 40.85 -5.17 -10.53
CA GLU A 462 39.96 -4.47 -9.60
C GLU A 462 38.91 -3.66 -10.35
N ASP A 463 37.70 -3.64 -9.81
CA ASP A 463 36.63 -2.73 -10.18
C ASP A 463 36.09 -1.99 -8.96
N TRP A 464 35.53 -0.80 -9.19
CA TRP A 464 34.92 -0.01 -8.13
C TRP A 464 33.73 0.81 -8.61
N PHE A 465 32.82 1.10 -7.68
CA PHE A 465 31.71 2.03 -7.82
C PHE A 465 31.82 3.08 -6.72
N ALA A 466 31.77 4.36 -7.07
CA ALA A 466 32.01 5.48 -6.17
C ALA A 466 30.94 6.56 -6.28
N VAL A 467 30.74 7.30 -5.20
CA VAL A 467 29.86 8.47 -5.12
C VAL A 467 30.62 9.60 -4.45
N GLU A 468 30.67 10.76 -5.11
CA GLU A 468 31.18 12.01 -4.53
C GLU A 468 30.02 12.94 -4.17
N LEU A 469 30.08 13.55 -2.99
CA LEU A 469 29.01 14.38 -2.43
C LEU A 469 29.32 15.88 -2.54
N PRO A 470 28.28 16.73 -2.69
CA PRO A 470 28.47 18.18 -2.71
C PRO A 470 28.94 18.74 -1.36
N ALA A 471 28.60 18.06 -0.25
CA ALA A 471 29.01 18.40 1.11
C ALA A 471 29.20 17.11 1.95
N PRO A 472 30.00 17.15 3.02
CA PRO A 472 30.19 15.99 3.89
C PRO A 472 28.88 15.46 4.48
N LYS A 473 28.75 14.13 4.55
CA LYS A 473 27.64 13.39 5.16
C LYS A 473 28.18 12.36 6.14
N SER A 474 27.34 11.95 7.09
CA SER A 474 27.64 10.87 8.02
C SER A 474 26.77 9.67 7.74
N ALA A 475 27.35 8.47 7.80
CA ALA A 475 26.62 7.20 7.72
C ALA A 475 27.31 6.14 8.56
N LEU A 476 26.55 5.13 8.99
CA LEU A 476 27.07 3.97 9.70
C LEU A 476 26.74 2.66 8.97
N THR A 477 25.73 2.65 8.10
CA THR A 477 25.36 1.49 7.28
C THR A 477 25.68 1.79 5.82
N PHE A 478 26.28 0.83 5.10
CA PHE A 478 26.55 0.91 3.66
C PHE A 478 26.04 -0.37 2.99
N VAL A 479 25.21 -0.22 1.97
CA VAL A 479 24.54 -1.34 1.28
C VAL A 479 24.84 -1.26 -0.20
N PHE A 480 25.37 -2.34 -0.77
CA PHE A 480 25.59 -2.48 -2.20
C PHE A 480 24.56 -3.47 -2.75
N ASN A 481 23.63 -3.00 -3.57
CA ASN A 481 22.70 -3.87 -4.25
C ASN A 481 23.30 -4.29 -5.59
N GLN A 482 23.51 -5.60 -5.74
CA GLN A 482 23.98 -6.16 -6.99
C GLN A 482 22.99 -5.87 -8.12
N GLY A 483 23.52 -5.51 -9.28
CA GLY A 483 22.74 -5.33 -10.49
C GLY A 483 22.37 -6.64 -11.18
N ARG A 484 22.10 -6.56 -12.48
CA ARG A 484 21.74 -7.72 -13.28
C ARG A 484 22.90 -8.72 -13.36
N THR A 485 22.63 -9.95 -12.95
CA THR A 485 23.57 -11.07 -13.09
C THR A 485 23.39 -11.74 -14.45
N TYR A 486 24.49 -12.18 -15.05
CA TYR A 486 24.49 -13.00 -16.26
C TYR A 486 25.36 -14.26 -16.03
N ASP A 487 25.29 -15.22 -16.95
CA ASP A 487 26.09 -16.46 -16.86
C ASP A 487 27.61 -16.21 -16.77
N ASN A 488 28.08 -15.03 -17.18
CA ASN A 488 29.48 -14.59 -17.14
C ASN A 488 29.81 -13.63 -15.98
N GLY A 489 29.00 -13.56 -14.93
CA GLY A 489 29.32 -12.80 -13.71
C GLY A 489 28.30 -11.72 -13.34
N GLY A 490 28.67 -10.84 -12.41
CA GLY A 490 27.79 -9.78 -11.92
C GLY A 490 28.08 -9.31 -10.50
N TRP A 491 28.77 -10.15 -9.70
CA TRP A 491 29.28 -9.84 -8.35
C TRP A 491 30.81 -9.80 -8.32
N PHE A 492 31.37 -9.31 -7.22
CA PHE A 492 32.80 -9.42 -6.93
C PHE A 492 33.23 -10.89 -6.71
N ASP A 493 34.42 -11.25 -7.17
CA ASP A 493 35.09 -12.50 -6.83
C ASP A 493 35.64 -12.40 -5.40
N THR A 494 35.05 -13.16 -4.49
CA THR A 494 35.41 -13.12 -3.05
C THR A 494 36.41 -14.20 -2.65
N SER A 495 36.92 -15.00 -3.59
CA SER A 495 37.94 -16.03 -3.33
C SER A 495 39.28 -15.45 -2.86
N SER A 496 39.58 -14.21 -3.26
CA SER A 496 40.80 -13.47 -2.89
C SER A 496 40.58 -12.36 -1.85
N GLY A 497 39.36 -12.25 -1.30
CA GLY A 497 38.99 -11.21 -0.34
C GLY A 497 37.63 -10.58 -0.62
N LYS A 498 36.95 -10.14 0.44
CA LYS A 498 35.64 -9.48 0.35
C LYS A 498 35.76 -8.06 -0.24
N PRO A 499 34.70 -7.51 -0.87
CA PRO A 499 34.70 -6.13 -1.34
C PRO A 499 34.91 -5.15 -0.19
N ILE A 500 35.72 -4.12 -0.40
CA ILE A 500 36.12 -3.15 0.61
C ILE A 500 35.34 -1.85 0.38
N VAL A 501 34.75 -1.32 1.45
CA VAL A 501 34.17 0.04 1.46
C VAL A 501 35.27 1.02 1.88
N GLU A 502 35.49 2.06 1.09
CA GLU A 502 36.44 3.12 1.36
C GLU A 502 35.78 4.49 1.30
N ILE A 503 36.27 5.42 2.11
CA ILE A 503 35.79 6.80 2.14
C ILE A 503 36.90 7.81 1.88
N LYS A 504 36.51 9.03 1.51
CA LYS A 504 37.33 10.23 1.61
C LYS A 504 36.71 11.19 2.62
N ARG A 505 37.49 11.69 3.57
CA ARG A 505 37.04 12.70 4.55
C ARG A 505 36.99 14.10 3.94
N THR A 506 37.87 14.39 2.99
CA THR A 506 37.88 15.62 2.18
C THR A 506 38.14 15.27 0.72
N ARG A 507 37.84 16.17 -0.23
CA ARG A 507 38.03 15.85 -1.66
C ARG A 507 39.48 15.49 -2.03
N GLN A 508 40.42 16.01 -1.24
CA GLN A 508 41.86 15.83 -1.41
C GLN A 508 42.44 14.69 -0.58
N SER A 509 41.68 14.11 0.35
CA SER A 509 42.19 13.00 1.16
C SER A 509 42.39 11.74 0.32
N GLN A 510 43.33 10.89 0.74
CA GLN A 510 43.44 9.53 0.22
C GLN A 510 42.18 8.72 0.59
N TRP A 511 41.96 7.63 -0.15
CA TRP A 511 40.92 6.66 0.20
C TRP A 511 41.31 5.92 1.48
N GLU A 512 40.40 5.86 2.44
CA GLU A 512 40.54 5.19 3.73
C GLU A 512 39.56 4.02 3.79
N ALA A 513 40.06 2.79 3.99
CA ALA A 513 39.21 1.62 4.15
C ALA A 513 38.51 1.63 5.52
N ILE A 514 37.18 1.44 5.50
CA ILE A 514 36.34 1.46 6.72
C ILE A 514 35.72 0.11 7.05
N GLY A 515 35.75 -0.84 6.11
CA GLY A 515 35.26 -2.19 6.34
C GLY A 515 35.07 -2.98 5.05
N THR A 516 34.54 -4.19 5.17
CA THR A 516 34.24 -5.05 4.02
C THR A 516 32.77 -5.44 4.00
N ILE A 517 32.21 -5.57 2.80
CA ILE A 517 30.83 -6.05 2.60
C ILE A 517 30.75 -7.55 2.85
N ALA A 518 29.78 -8.00 3.65
CA ALA A 518 29.51 -9.42 3.86
C ALA A 518 28.82 -10.05 2.65
N ASN A 519 29.12 -11.32 2.36
CA ASN A 519 28.67 -12.00 1.13
C ASN A 519 27.17 -12.31 1.07
N TYR A 520 26.47 -12.35 2.19
CA TYR A 520 25.06 -12.77 2.23
C TYR A 520 24.08 -11.58 2.27
N ASP A 521 24.47 -10.48 2.90
CA ASP A 521 23.58 -9.31 3.10
C ASP A 521 24.00 -8.09 2.27
N TYR A 522 25.10 -8.20 1.51
CA TYR A 522 25.69 -7.13 0.70
C TYR A 522 25.84 -5.78 1.45
N ARG A 523 26.07 -5.87 2.76
CA ARG A 523 26.04 -4.76 3.70
C ARG A 523 27.31 -4.68 4.54
N LEU A 524 27.64 -3.47 4.97
CA LEU A 524 28.61 -3.14 6.00
C LEU A 524 27.93 -2.25 7.05
N ASP A 525 27.92 -2.71 8.29
CA ASP A 525 27.50 -1.92 9.46
C ASP A 525 28.70 -1.53 10.31
N LEU A 526 28.77 -0.26 10.68
CA LEU A 526 29.79 0.28 11.55
C LEU A 526 29.25 0.52 12.96
N PRO A 527 30.08 0.35 14.01
CA PRO A 527 29.68 0.63 15.38
C PRO A 527 29.46 2.12 15.64
N GLN A 528 30.02 2.99 14.80
CA GLN A 528 29.89 4.45 14.87
C GLN A 528 29.81 5.05 13.47
N ALA A 529 29.03 6.12 13.33
CA ALA A 529 28.92 6.84 12.07
C ALA A 529 30.25 7.48 11.67
N VAL A 530 30.58 7.39 10.38
CA VAL A 530 31.75 8.02 9.77
C VAL A 530 31.32 9.16 8.87
N THR A 531 32.06 10.27 8.91
CA THR A 531 31.83 11.43 8.05
C THR A 531 32.72 11.38 6.81
N PHE A 532 32.12 11.56 5.63
CA PHE A 532 32.80 11.47 4.35
C PHE A 532 32.23 12.44 3.31
N VAL A 533 33.04 12.80 2.32
CA VAL A 533 32.63 13.53 1.10
C VAL A 533 32.66 12.65 -0.15
N ALA A 534 33.28 11.47 -0.08
CA ALA A 534 33.13 10.45 -1.11
C ALA A 534 33.18 9.06 -0.47
N VAL A 535 32.49 8.10 -1.08
CA VAL A 535 32.52 6.68 -0.69
C VAL A 535 32.62 5.81 -1.93
N ARG A 536 33.32 4.68 -1.85
CA ARG A 536 33.35 3.67 -2.90
C ARG A 536 33.33 2.26 -2.34
N VAL A 537 32.82 1.34 -3.13
CA VAL A 537 33.04 -0.11 -2.97
C VAL A 537 34.02 -0.55 -4.05
N ARG A 538 35.08 -1.27 -3.66
CA ARG A 538 36.05 -1.85 -4.58
C ARG A 538 36.29 -3.34 -4.30
N GLY A 539 36.66 -4.08 -5.33
CA GLY A 539 37.05 -5.48 -5.20
C GLY A 539 37.40 -6.11 -6.55
N LYS A 540 37.80 -7.38 -6.51
CA LYS A 540 38.10 -8.14 -7.73
C LYS A 540 36.80 -8.47 -8.48
N PRO A 541 36.65 -8.14 -9.77
CA PRO A 541 35.46 -8.51 -10.54
C PRO A 541 35.44 -10.02 -10.85
N SER A 542 34.25 -10.64 -10.84
CA SER A 542 34.08 -12.05 -11.19
C SER A 542 34.01 -12.29 -12.71
N SER A 543 34.54 -13.42 -13.15
CA SER A 543 34.51 -13.88 -14.55
C SER A 543 33.31 -14.77 -14.91
N GLY A 544 32.56 -15.24 -13.91
CA GLY A 544 31.53 -16.28 -14.10
C GLY A 544 32.04 -17.41 -14.99
N ASN A 545 31.29 -17.76 -16.04
CA ASN A 545 31.64 -18.81 -17.00
C ASN A 545 32.58 -18.35 -18.15
N ASN A 546 32.97 -17.08 -18.22
CA ASN A 546 33.85 -16.58 -19.28
C ASN A 546 35.20 -16.10 -18.72
N PRO A 547 36.27 -16.91 -18.80
CA PRO A 547 37.57 -16.55 -18.22
C PRO A 547 38.29 -15.39 -18.93
N ARG A 548 37.77 -14.91 -20.07
CA ARG A 548 38.39 -13.80 -20.84
C ARG A 548 37.79 -12.44 -20.48
N GLN A 549 36.85 -12.40 -19.55
CA GLN A 549 36.12 -11.21 -19.18
C GLN A 549 35.82 -11.28 -17.68
N ASN A 550 35.77 -10.14 -17.02
CA ASN A 550 35.23 -10.03 -15.68
C ASN A 550 34.57 -8.67 -15.52
N TYR A 551 33.56 -8.59 -14.66
CA TYR A 551 32.88 -7.34 -14.36
C TYR A 551 32.03 -7.47 -13.10
N VAL A 552 31.55 -6.34 -12.63
CA VAL A 552 30.55 -6.22 -11.56
C VAL A 552 29.39 -5.38 -12.09
N THR A 553 28.22 -5.65 -11.55
CA THR A 553 27.02 -4.82 -11.76
C THR A 553 26.56 -4.26 -10.44
N CYS A 554 26.19 -2.99 -10.43
CA CYS A 554 25.63 -2.31 -9.29
C CYS A 554 24.26 -1.77 -9.67
N ALA A 555 23.21 -2.24 -9.00
CA ALA A 555 21.88 -1.64 -9.12
C ALA A 555 21.85 -0.33 -8.33
N GLN A 556 22.26 -0.39 -7.06
CA GLN A 556 22.17 0.73 -6.15
C GLN A 556 23.28 0.64 -5.09
N PHE A 557 23.96 1.75 -4.82
CA PHE A 557 24.84 1.90 -3.69
C PHE A 557 24.24 2.92 -2.73
N SER A 558 23.99 2.48 -1.50
CA SER A 558 23.30 3.25 -0.48
C SER A 558 24.12 3.38 0.80
N ALA A 559 23.94 4.48 1.52
CA ALA A 559 24.51 4.68 2.84
C ALA A 559 23.49 5.34 3.77
N PHE A 560 23.43 4.91 5.03
CA PHE A 560 22.39 5.32 5.99
C PHE A 560 22.99 5.67 7.35
N ASP A 561 22.36 6.60 8.08
CA ASP A 561 22.77 7.03 9.41
C ASP A 561 22.04 6.29 10.56
N TRP A 562 21.35 5.19 10.25
CA TRP A 562 20.76 4.24 11.20
C TRP A 562 21.20 2.81 10.87
N LEU A 563 21.02 1.90 11.83
CA LEU A 563 21.10 0.45 11.62
C LEU A 563 19.70 -0.04 11.21
N GLU A 564 19.58 -0.73 10.08
CA GLU A 564 18.38 -1.54 9.83
C GLU A 564 18.37 -2.66 10.88
N SER A 565 17.34 -2.69 11.73
CA SER A 565 17.12 -3.67 12.79
C SER A 565 16.49 -4.94 12.27
#